data_AF-A0A962FVE1-F1
#
_entry.id   AF-A0A962FVE1-F1
#
_cell.length_a   1.000
_cell.length_b   1.000
_cell.length_c   1.000
_cell.angle_alpha   90.00
_cell.angle_beta   90.00
_cell.angle_gamma   90.00
#
_symmetry.space_group_name_H-M   'P 1'
#
loop_
_entity.id
_entity.type
_entity.pdbx_description
1 polymer ?
#
loop_
_entity_poly.entity_id
_entity_poly.type
_entity_poly.pdbx_seq_one_letter_code
_entity_poly.pdbx_strand_id
1 'polypeptide(L)'
;MFDKNNTLSSYFFTRSFHKALNPLASIMDLTPEEANDITSKFTQNLSDQGDYFSHRQKVERWLHEQAIKIGTRIDNHHPLYFFLTREMVSDQHDNPDMRYMSVKASEIDLATCTFTIGDSFCHHKHIETNGKESYGMPYNPYFGQVIGSKNQDAIINGLDILTQQGSGYVEVQVWGRPQITPHPLNNTV
;
A
#
# COMPACT_ATOMS: atom_id res chain seq x y z
N MET A 1 1.48 -3.82 29.48
CA MET A 1 1.88 -5.22 29.26
C MET A 1 1.74 -5.43 27.75
N PHE A 2 2.84 -5.43 27.00
CA PHE A 2 2.77 -5.63 25.54
C PHE A 2 2.39 -7.09 25.29
N ASP A 3 1.31 -7.31 24.55
CA ASP A 3 0.85 -8.64 24.18
C ASP A 3 1.94 -9.32 23.34
N LYS A 4 2.51 -10.41 23.84
CA LYS A 4 3.64 -11.11 23.21
C LYS A 4 3.28 -11.73 21.85
N ASN A 5 2.02 -11.65 21.42
CA ASN A 5 1.53 -12.16 20.15
C ASN A 5 1.27 -11.07 19.09
N ASN A 6 1.59 -9.80 19.37
CA ASN A 6 1.34 -8.70 18.45
C ASN A 6 2.49 -8.53 17.43
N THR A 7 2.61 -9.49 16.51
CA THR A 7 3.59 -9.45 15.40
C THR A 7 2.86 -9.14 14.10
N LEU A 8 3.55 -8.61 13.08
CA LEU A 8 2.93 -8.37 11.77
C LEU A 8 2.27 -9.61 11.19
N SER A 9 2.74 -10.81 11.55
CA SER A 9 2.21 -12.08 11.06
C SER A 9 0.74 -12.35 11.41
N SER A 10 0.18 -11.66 12.42
CA SER A 10 -1.25 -11.76 12.79
C SER A 10 -2.16 -10.79 12.02
N TYR A 11 -1.58 -9.92 11.19
CA TYR A 11 -2.30 -8.92 10.41
C TYR A 11 -2.59 -9.39 8.99
N PHE A 12 -3.44 -8.64 8.30
CA PHE A 12 -3.79 -8.83 6.91
C PHE A 12 -3.30 -7.68 6.05
N PHE A 13 -2.73 -7.99 4.90
CA PHE A 13 -2.48 -7.03 3.83
C PHE A 13 -3.69 -7.05 2.92
N THR A 14 -4.37 -5.90 2.82
CA THR A 14 -5.58 -5.77 2.03
C THR A 14 -5.33 -4.81 0.88
N ARG A 15 -5.75 -5.14 -0.34
CA ARG A 15 -5.72 -4.17 -1.46
C ARG A 15 -7.06 -4.10 -2.14
N SER A 16 -7.40 -2.90 -2.61
CA SER A 16 -8.46 -2.73 -3.59
C SER A 16 -7.88 -2.89 -5.00
N PHE A 17 -8.68 -3.44 -5.91
CA PHE A 17 -8.33 -3.56 -7.32
C PHE A 17 -9.60 -3.56 -8.18
N HIS A 18 -9.47 -3.14 -9.43
CA HIS A 18 -10.56 -3.24 -10.39
C HIS A 18 -10.75 -4.70 -10.80
N LYS A 19 -11.99 -5.19 -10.85
CA LYS A 19 -12.30 -6.61 -11.14
C LYS A 19 -11.79 -7.11 -12.50
N ALA A 20 -11.49 -6.20 -13.43
CA ALA A 20 -10.89 -6.53 -14.73
C ALA A 20 -9.36 -6.75 -14.67
N LEU A 21 -8.72 -6.42 -13.54
CA LEU A 21 -7.30 -6.62 -13.33
C LEU A 21 -7.00 -7.93 -12.60
N ASN A 22 -5.83 -8.49 -12.91
CA ASN A 22 -5.24 -9.49 -12.05
C ASN A 22 -4.95 -8.85 -10.67
N PRO A 23 -5.44 -9.42 -9.56
CA PRO A 23 -5.26 -8.87 -8.21
C PRO A 23 -3.80 -8.88 -7.74
N LEU A 24 -2.88 -9.49 -8.50
CA LEU A 24 -1.44 -9.52 -8.23
C LEU A 24 -0.62 -8.78 -9.30
N ALA A 25 -1.26 -8.02 -10.19
CA ALA A 25 -0.57 -7.12 -11.12
C ALA A 25 -0.45 -5.70 -10.52
N SER A 26 0.66 -5.02 -10.82
CA SER A 26 0.77 -3.57 -10.66
C SER A 26 0.16 -2.89 -11.88
N ILE A 27 -0.51 -1.76 -11.67
CA ILE A 27 -1.00 -0.95 -12.79
C ILE A 27 0.16 -0.39 -13.64
N MET A 28 1.35 -0.30 -13.04
CA MET A 28 2.56 0.17 -13.72
C MET A 28 3.20 -0.91 -14.61
N ASP A 29 2.76 -2.17 -14.51
CA ASP A 29 3.19 -3.25 -15.40
C ASP A 29 2.39 -3.28 -16.73
N LEU A 30 1.33 -2.47 -16.84
CA LEU A 30 0.46 -2.39 -18.01
C LEU A 30 0.99 -1.40 -19.05
N THR A 31 0.51 -1.48 -20.29
CA THR A 31 0.77 -0.40 -21.25
C THR A 31 0.08 0.90 -20.82
N PRO A 32 0.57 2.08 -21.24
CA PRO A 32 -0.11 3.35 -20.92
C PRO A 32 -1.59 3.37 -21.32
N GLU A 33 -1.96 2.73 -22.44
CA GLU A 33 -3.34 2.64 -22.90
C GLU A 33 -4.21 1.80 -21.97
N GLU A 34 -3.76 0.60 -21.59
CA GLU A 34 -4.45 -0.29 -20.66
C GLU A 34 -4.60 0.37 -19.28
N ALA A 35 -3.52 0.99 -18.82
CA ALA A 35 -3.47 1.66 -17.54
C ALA A 35 -4.43 2.87 -17.52
N ASN A 36 -4.51 3.65 -18.60
CA ASN A 36 -5.45 4.77 -18.75
C ASN A 36 -6.92 4.33 -18.86
N ASP A 37 -7.23 3.29 -19.65
CA ASP A 37 -8.58 2.74 -19.71
C ASP A 37 -9.07 2.35 -18.30
N ILE A 38 -8.17 1.75 -17.53
CA ILE A 38 -8.46 1.34 -16.17
C ILE A 38 -8.60 2.55 -15.25
N THR A 39 -7.63 3.47 -15.16
CA THR A 39 -7.72 4.68 -14.31
C THR A 39 -8.91 5.57 -14.64
N SER A 40 -9.36 5.60 -15.90
CA SER A 40 -10.59 6.29 -16.31
C SER A 40 -11.88 5.76 -15.68
N LYS A 41 -11.87 4.50 -15.25
CA LYS A 41 -12.97 3.89 -14.50
C LYS A 41 -12.89 4.22 -13.00
N PHE A 42 -11.73 4.68 -12.51
CA PHE A 42 -11.48 5.06 -11.13
C PHE A 42 -11.68 6.55 -10.85
N THR A 43 -11.22 7.42 -11.76
CA THR A 43 -11.27 8.87 -11.57
C THR A 43 -12.31 9.44 -12.51
N GLN A 44 -13.42 9.96 -11.96
CA GLN A 44 -14.44 10.65 -12.76
C GLN A 44 -13.91 11.96 -13.39
N ASN A 45 -12.70 12.41 -13.01
CA ASN A 45 -11.99 13.51 -13.65
C ASN A 45 -10.81 12.98 -14.48
N LEU A 46 -10.92 13.17 -15.80
CA LEU A 46 -9.88 12.83 -16.80
C LEU A 46 -8.67 13.77 -16.74
N SER A 47 -8.79 14.96 -16.17
CA SER A 47 -7.72 15.97 -16.11
C SER A 47 -6.52 15.56 -15.25
N ASP A 48 -6.71 14.59 -14.35
CA ASP A 48 -5.70 14.22 -13.34
C ASP A 48 -4.92 12.93 -13.72
N GLN A 49 -5.24 12.27 -14.84
CA GLN A 49 -4.70 10.94 -15.17
C GLN A 49 -3.29 10.95 -15.76
N GLY A 50 -2.99 11.92 -16.65
CA GLY A 50 -1.62 12.10 -17.16
C GLY A 50 -0.63 12.49 -16.05
N ASP A 51 -1.11 13.27 -15.09
CA ASP A 51 -0.37 13.64 -13.89
C ASP A 51 -0.27 12.47 -12.90
N TYR A 52 -1.30 11.60 -12.81
CA TYR A 52 -1.31 10.45 -11.91
C TYR A 52 -0.17 9.47 -12.22
N PHE A 53 -0.01 9.02 -13.47
CA PHE A 53 1.06 8.08 -13.83
C PHE A 53 2.45 8.67 -13.66
N SER A 54 2.63 9.91 -14.13
CA SER A 54 3.90 10.62 -13.98
C SER A 54 4.26 10.82 -12.51
N HIS A 55 3.28 11.15 -11.67
CA HIS A 55 3.45 11.27 -10.22
C HIS A 55 3.76 9.92 -9.58
N ARG A 56 3.00 8.87 -9.95
CA ARG A 56 3.22 7.50 -9.47
C ARG A 56 4.63 6.99 -9.78
N GLN A 57 5.15 7.25 -10.98
CA GLN A 57 6.52 6.89 -11.34
C GLN A 57 7.56 7.57 -10.45
N LYS A 58 7.34 8.84 -10.07
CA LYS A 58 8.22 9.56 -9.14
C LYS A 58 8.14 8.98 -7.73
N VAL A 59 6.92 8.73 -7.23
CA VAL A 59 6.68 8.12 -5.92
C VAL A 59 7.33 6.74 -5.83
N GLU A 60 7.09 5.86 -6.82
CA GLU A 60 7.65 4.51 -6.85
C GLU A 60 9.17 4.51 -6.97
N ARG A 61 9.75 5.44 -7.73
CA ARG A 61 11.22 5.61 -7.77
C ARG A 61 11.76 5.99 -6.39
N TRP A 62 11.15 6.98 -5.74
CA TRP A 62 11.55 7.37 -4.39
C TRP A 62 11.41 6.20 -3.40
N LEU A 63 10.27 5.49 -3.41
CA LEU A 63 10.04 4.31 -2.57
C LEU A 63 11.10 3.23 -2.81
N HIS A 64 11.42 2.95 -4.07
CA HIS A 64 12.44 1.97 -4.44
C HIS A 64 13.83 2.37 -3.91
N GLU A 65 14.22 3.64 -4.05
CA GLU A 65 15.47 4.15 -3.48
C GLU A 65 15.52 4.04 -1.95
N GLN A 66 14.42 4.33 -1.25
CA GLN A 66 14.36 4.15 0.19
C GLN A 66 14.40 2.68 0.60
N ALA A 67 13.70 1.81 -0.12
CA ALA A 67 13.70 0.36 0.09
C ALA A 67 15.12 -0.22 0.01
N ILE A 68 15.93 0.22 -0.98
CA ILE A 68 17.36 -0.13 -1.08
C ILE A 68 18.14 0.36 0.15
N LYS A 69 17.97 1.63 0.54
CA LYS A 69 18.72 2.23 1.67
C LYS A 69 18.52 1.48 2.98
N ILE A 70 17.32 0.96 3.21
CA ILE A 70 16.98 0.20 4.43
C ILE A 70 17.23 -1.31 4.30
N GLY A 71 17.78 -1.76 3.16
CA GLY A 71 18.17 -3.15 2.91
C GLY A 71 16.99 -4.10 2.65
N THR A 72 15.90 -3.59 2.09
CA THR A 72 14.77 -4.43 1.65
C THR A 72 15.14 -5.22 0.41
N ARG A 73 14.69 -6.48 0.32
CA ARG A 73 14.87 -7.28 -0.90
C ARG A 73 13.83 -6.86 -1.94
N ILE A 74 14.28 -6.50 -3.14
CA ILE A 74 13.42 -6.04 -4.22
C ILE A 74 13.47 -7.07 -5.35
N ASP A 75 12.36 -7.75 -5.60
CA ASP A 75 12.27 -8.79 -6.63
C ASP A 75 11.52 -8.29 -7.89
N ASN A 76 10.77 -7.17 -7.80
CA ASN A 76 10.06 -6.53 -8.91
C ASN A 76 10.38 -5.04 -9.00
N HIS A 77 10.24 -4.49 -10.21
CA HIS A 77 10.46 -3.06 -10.45
C HIS A 77 9.39 -2.17 -9.82
N HIS A 78 8.13 -2.62 -9.86
CA HIS A 78 6.98 -1.93 -9.30
C HIS A 78 6.42 -2.71 -8.11
N PRO A 79 6.11 -2.05 -6.98
CA PRO A 79 5.51 -2.72 -5.85
C PRO A 79 4.00 -2.94 -6.07
N LEU A 80 3.48 -3.97 -5.42
CA LEU A 80 2.04 -4.08 -5.16
C LEU A 80 1.70 -3.31 -3.89
N TYR A 81 0.64 -2.51 -3.97
CA TYR A 81 0.18 -1.69 -2.85
C TYR A 81 -0.95 -2.39 -2.11
N PHE A 82 -0.81 -2.44 -0.80
CA PHE A 82 -1.81 -2.91 0.15
C PHE A 82 -1.92 -1.89 1.28
N PHE A 83 -2.92 -2.05 2.14
CA PHE A 83 -3.03 -1.40 3.42
C PHE A 83 -3.10 -2.47 4.52
N LEU A 84 -2.48 -2.17 5.66
CA LEU A 84 -2.40 -3.07 6.80
C LEU A 84 -3.72 -3.03 7.59
N THR A 85 -4.26 -4.21 7.90
CA THR A 85 -5.54 -4.36 8.62
C THR A 85 -5.43 -5.43 9.70
N ARG A 86 -6.20 -5.26 10.78
CA ARG A 86 -6.29 -6.25 11.88
C ARG A 86 -7.18 -7.43 11.52
N GLU A 87 -8.10 -7.25 10.58
CA GLU A 87 -9.11 -8.22 10.18
C GLU A 87 -9.18 -8.30 8.65
N MET A 88 -9.71 -9.40 8.11
CA MET A 88 -9.99 -9.50 6.68
C MET A 88 -11.08 -8.52 6.29
N VAL A 89 -10.87 -7.81 5.19
CA VAL A 89 -11.89 -6.96 4.60
C VAL A 89 -12.72 -7.80 3.64
N SER A 90 -14.04 -7.67 3.71
CA SER A 90 -14.94 -8.35 2.78
C SER A 90 -14.69 -7.89 1.35
N ASP A 91 -14.90 -8.78 0.37
CA ASP A 91 -14.73 -8.47 -1.07
C ASP A 91 -15.76 -7.46 -1.63
N GLN A 92 -16.65 -6.93 -0.79
CA GLN A 92 -17.60 -5.90 -1.18
C GLN A 92 -16.97 -4.52 -1.04
N HIS A 93 -16.87 -3.82 -2.16
CA HIS A 93 -16.51 -2.40 -2.24
C HIS A 93 -17.76 -1.61 -2.65
N ASP A 94 -17.89 -0.38 -2.15
CA ASP A 94 -18.98 0.53 -2.52
C ASP A 94 -19.07 0.81 -4.03
N ASN A 95 -17.97 0.59 -4.77
CA ASN A 95 -17.93 0.66 -6.22
C ASN A 95 -18.07 -0.78 -6.77
N PRO A 96 -19.09 -1.08 -7.60
CA PRO A 96 -19.37 -2.42 -8.09
C PRO A 96 -18.28 -2.99 -9.03
N ASP A 97 -17.38 -2.17 -9.53
CA ASP A 97 -16.24 -2.57 -10.35
C ASP A 97 -14.97 -2.80 -9.53
N MET A 98 -15.00 -2.46 -8.25
CA MET A 98 -13.90 -2.64 -7.31
C MET A 98 -14.10 -3.89 -6.44
N ARG A 99 -12.99 -4.52 -6.11
CA ARG A 99 -12.90 -5.72 -5.27
C ARG A 99 -11.83 -5.53 -4.22
N TYR A 100 -11.95 -6.27 -3.13
CA TYR A 100 -10.92 -6.33 -2.09
C TYR A 100 -10.32 -7.72 -2.05
N MET A 101 -8.99 -7.77 -1.92
CA MET A 101 -8.29 -8.99 -1.59
C MET A 101 -7.53 -8.78 -0.29
N SER A 102 -7.79 -9.63 0.69
CA SER A 102 -7.03 -9.71 1.94
C SER A 102 -6.23 -11.00 1.98
N VAL A 103 -4.97 -10.88 2.36
CA VAL A 103 -4.02 -11.99 2.51
C VAL A 103 -3.38 -11.85 3.89
N LYS A 104 -3.14 -12.96 4.61
CA LYS A 104 -2.38 -12.86 5.87
C LYS A 104 -0.96 -12.42 5.58
N ALA A 105 -0.45 -11.50 6.39
CA ALA A 105 0.93 -11.04 6.27
C ALA A 105 1.95 -12.18 6.40
N SER A 106 1.60 -13.27 7.12
CA SER A 106 2.43 -14.48 7.24
C SER A 106 2.55 -15.29 5.95
N GLU A 107 1.69 -15.06 4.95
CA GLU A 107 1.76 -15.70 3.64
C GLU A 107 2.63 -14.91 2.65
N ILE A 108 3.11 -13.73 3.05
CA ILE A 108 3.97 -12.87 2.23
C ILE A 108 5.38 -12.85 2.82
N ASP A 109 6.39 -12.90 1.96
CA ASP A 109 7.77 -12.73 2.40
C ASP A 109 8.01 -11.29 2.88
N LEU A 110 7.96 -11.10 4.21
CA LEU A 110 8.14 -9.81 4.85
C LEU A 110 9.51 -9.18 4.52
N ALA A 111 10.53 -9.94 4.11
CA ALA A 111 11.82 -9.39 3.70
C ALA A 111 11.73 -8.54 2.41
N THR A 112 10.63 -8.69 1.67
CA THR A 112 10.32 -7.92 0.45
C THR A 112 9.33 -6.79 0.68
N CYS A 113 8.95 -6.51 1.93
CA CYS A 113 7.92 -5.53 2.25
C CYS A 113 8.52 -4.26 2.83
N THR A 114 8.04 -3.12 2.33
CA THR A 114 8.18 -1.82 3.00
C THR A 114 6.82 -1.28 3.42
N PHE A 115 6.84 -0.31 4.33
CA PHE A 115 5.65 0.28 4.92
C PHE A 115 5.79 1.80 4.97
N THR A 116 4.67 2.52 4.83
CA THR A 116 4.58 3.94 5.16
C THR A 116 3.39 4.16 6.10
N ILE A 117 3.57 4.99 7.12
CA ILE A 117 2.46 5.39 7.99
C ILE A 117 1.69 6.50 7.26
N GLY A 118 0.52 6.17 6.71
CA GLY A 118 -0.20 7.02 5.76
C GLY A 118 0.17 6.75 4.30
N ASP A 119 -0.50 7.47 3.41
CA ASP A 119 -0.41 7.34 1.95
C ASP A 119 0.90 7.93 1.40
N SER A 120 1.72 7.11 0.75
CA SER A 120 3.00 7.53 0.15
C SER A 120 2.84 8.58 -0.95
N PHE A 121 1.71 8.60 -1.66
CA PHE A 121 1.43 9.56 -2.74
C PHE A 121 1.23 10.97 -2.20
N CYS A 122 0.66 11.11 -0.99
CA CYS A 122 0.58 12.38 -0.29
C CYS A 122 1.98 12.84 0.15
N HIS A 123 2.77 11.93 0.71
CA HIS A 123 4.08 12.26 1.30
C HIS A 123 5.12 12.75 0.28
N HIS A 124 5.13 12.20 -0.95
CA HIS A 124 6.08 12.64 -1.97
C HIS A 124 5.97 14.14 -2.31
N LYS A 125 4.75 14.69 -2.40
CA LYS A 125 4.55 16.12 -2.71
C LYS A 125 5.05 17.04 -1.58
N HIS A 126 5.05 16.57 -0.33
CA HIS A 126 5.52 17.33 0.83
C HIS A 126 7.06 17.47 0.87
N ILE A 127 7.81 16.54 0.25
CA ILE A 127 9.28 16.59 0.20
C ILE A 127 9.78 17.52 -0.92
N GLU A 128 9.05 17.63 -2.04
CA GLU A 128 9.51 18.36 -3.23
C GLU A 128 9.31 19.90 -3.20
N THR A 129 8.34 20.42 -2.44
CA THR A 129 7.97 21.85 -2.51
C THR A 129 8.72 22.72 -1.49
N ASN A 130 10.05 22.83 -1.61
CA ASN A 130 10.94 23.81 -0.93
C ASN A 130 11.77 23.29 0.27
N GLY A 131 11.89 21.97 0.47
CA GLY A 131 12.71 21.42 1.58
C GLY A 131 12.24 21.83 2.97
N LYS A 132 11.00 22.34 3.09
CA LYS A 132 10.36 22.73 4.35
C LYS A 132 9.20 21.79 4.63
N GLU A 133 9.33 21.00 5.68
CA GLU A 133 8.30 20.10 6.19
C GLU A 133 7.07 20.94 6.64
N SER A 134 5.94 20.78 5.96
CA SER A 134 4.65 21.31 6.45
C SER A 134 3.79 20.14 6.93
N TYR A 135 3.76 19.95 8.26
CA TYR A 135 2.98 18.91 8.91
C TYR A 135 1.49 19.30 8.93
N GLY A 136 0.73 18.86 7.92
CA GLY A 136 -0.73 19.00 7.88
C GLY A 136 -1.48 17.88 8.61
N MET A 137 -0.78 16.87 9.12
CA MET A 137 -1.32 15.76 9.90
C MET A 137 -0.61 15.70 11.25
N PRO A 138 -1.29 15.30 12.34
CA PRO A 138 -0.72 15.28 13.68
C PRO A 138 0.58 14.46 13.71
N TYR A 139 1.59 15.06 14.32
CA TYR A 139 2.99 14.63 14.41
C TYR A 139 3.13 13.13 14.75
N ASN A 140 3.26 12.27 13.73
CA ASN A 140 3.82 10.94 13.89
C ASN A 140 5.30 11.01 13.44
N PRO A 141 6.27 10.65 14.29
CA PRO A 141 7.69 10.77 13.96
C PRO A 141 8.12 9.89 12.77
N TYR A 142 7.27 8.95 12.34
CA TYR A 142 7.48 8.08 11.19
C TYR A 142 6.65 8.48 9.96
N PHE A 143 5.90 9.59 10.02
CA PHE A 143 5.13 10.10 8.89
C PHE A 143 6.06 10.47 7.72
N GLY A 144 5.74 10.03 6.50
CA GLY A 144 6.59 10.24 5.33
C GLY A 144 7.87 9.39 5.25
N GLN A 145 8.09 8.45 6.18
CA GLN A 145 9.24 7.55 6.14
C GLN A 145 8.86 6.18 5.58
N VAL A 146 9.81 5.58 4.86
CA VAL A 146 9.74 4.18 4.42
C VAL A 146 10.36 3.31 5.49
N ILE A 147 9.56 2.40 6.04
CA ILE A 147 9.92 1.54 7.16
C ILE A 147 10.07 0.10 6.64
N GLY A 148 11.16 -0.54 7.01
CA GLY A 148 11.38 -1.96 6.70
C GLY A 148 10.66 -2.86 7.70
N SER A 149 10.27 -4.06 7.26
CA SER A 149 9.55 -5.06 8.07
C SER A 149 10.25 -5.49 9.37
N LYS A 150 11.55 -5.22 9.52
CA LYS A 150 12.29 -5.46 10.78
C LYS A 150 11.83 -4.55 11.93
N ASN A 151 11.20 -3.41 11.62
CA ASN A 151 10.71 -2.44 12.60
C ASN A 151 9.20 -2.63 12.88
N GLN A 152 8.77 -3.86 13.18
CA GLN A 152 7.35 -4.21 13.32
C GLN A 152 6.62 -3.36 14.36
N ASP A 153 7.27 -3.07 15.49
CA ASP A 153 6.69 -2.26 16.56
C ASP A 153 6.31 -0.85 16.09
N ALA A 154 7.15 -0.23 15.26
CA ALA A 154 6.86 1.09 14.69
C ALA A 154 5.67 1.05 13.73
N ILE A 155 5.59 0.00 12.91
CA ILE A 155 4.51 -0.20 11.93
C ILE A 155 3.17 -0.40 12.65
N ILE A 156 3.16 -1.29 13.64
CA ILE A 156 1.95 -1.63 14.41
C ILE A 156 1.49 -0.44 15.25
N ASN A 157 2.41 0.24 15.93
CA ASN A 157 2.08 1.44 16.69
C ASN A 157 1.54 2.56 15.78
N GLY A 158 2.11 2.72 14.58
CA GLY A 158 1.60 3.66 13.59
C GLY A 158 0.17 3.35 13.16
N LEU A 159 -0.17 2.08 12.93
CA LEU A 159 -1.55 1.66 12.65
C LEU A 159 -2.49 1.97 13.81
N ASP A 160 -2.07 1.74 15.05
CA ASP A 160 -2.87 2.00 16.24
C ASP A 160 -3.18 3.49 16.42
N ILE A 161 -2.19 4.35 16.19
CA ILE A 161 -2.37 5.81 16.23
C ILE A 161 -3.40 6.25 15.18
N LEU A 162 -3.25 5.79 13.94
CA LEU A 162 -4.17 6.14 12.84
C LEU A 162 -5.60 5.64 13.12
N THR A 163 -5.73 4.41 13.62
CA THR A 163 -7.03 3.82 13.98
C THR A 163 -7.73 4.64 15.08
N GLN A 164 -7.01 5.04 16.13
CA GLN A 164 -7.55 5.85 17.22
C GLN A 164 -7.99 7.25 16.76
N GLN A 165 -7.31 7.80 15.74
CA GLN A 165 -7.65 9.09 15.15
C GLN A 165 -8.79 8.99 14.13
N GLY A 166 -9.28 7.78 13.83
CA GLY A 166 -10.31 7.55 12.81
C GLY A 166 -9.89 7.97 11.41
N SER A 167 -8.59 8.10 11.13
CA SER A 167 -8.10 8.57 9.85
C SER A 167 -6.80 7.86 9.44
N GLY A 168 -6.73 7.52 8.15
CA GLY A 168 -5.54 6.96 7.51
C GLY A 168 -5.42 5.44 7.62
N TYR A 169 -4.34 4.94 7.03
CA TYR A 169 -3.96 3.53 7.01
C TYR A 169 -2.44 3.44 6.95
N VAL A 170 -1.89 2.29 7.32
CA VAL A 170 -0.50 1.97 7.01
C VAL A 170 -0.49 1.36 5.62
N GLU A 171 0.17 2.03 4.67
CA GLU A 171 0.38 1.49 3.34
C GLU A 171 1.52 0.47 3.39
N VAL A 172 1.37 -0.61 2.66
CA VAL A 172 2.34 -1.68 2.50
C VAL A 172 2.72 -1.77 1.03
N GLN A 173 4.01 -1.68 0.73
CA GLN A 173 4.54 -1.89 -0.60
C GLN A 173 5.26 -3.24 -0.64
N VAL A 174 4.71 -4.18 -1.40
CA VAL A 174 5.25 -5.54 -1.56
C VAL A 174 6.07 -5.59 -2.84
N TRP A 175 7.39 -5.73 -2.69
CA TRP A 175 8.35 -5.77 -3.78
C TRP A 175 8.61 -7.19 -4.30
N GLY A 176 8.17 -8.21 -3.56
CA GLY A 176 8.13 -9.61 -3.98
C GLY A 176 6.92 -9.92 -4.84
N ARG A 177 6.98 -10.95 -5.71
CA ARG A 177 5.74 -11.48 -6.32
C ARG A 177 5.08 -12.39 -5.29
N PRO A 178 3.90 -12.02 -4.76
CA PRO A 178 3.26 -12.86 -3.77
C PRO A 178 2.91 -14.20 -4.42
N GLN A 179 3.41 -15.30 -3.85
CA GLN A 179 3.01 -16.65 -4.24
C GLN A 179 1.71 -17.03 -3.53
N ILE A 180 0.73 -16.12 -3.57
CA ILE A 180 -0.55 -16.33 -2.88
C ILE A 180 -1.41 -17.16 -3.82
N THR A 181 -1.86 -18.31 -3.34
CA THR A 181 -2.96 -19.02 -3.98
C THR A 181 -4.22 -18.23 -3.65
N PRO A 182 -4.96 -17.66 -4.62
CA PRO A 182 -6.21 -16.98 -4.32
C PRO A 182 -7.10 -17.98 -3.57
N HIS A 183 -7.37 -17.74 -2.30
CA HIS A 183 -8.40 -18.51 -1.61
C HIS A 183 -9.72 -18.17 -2.31
N PRO A 184 -10.43 -19.15 -2.89
CA PRO A 184 -11.76 -18.89 -3.41
C PRO A 184 -12.57 -18.34 -2.24
N LEU A 185 -13.00 -17.09 -2.35
CA LEU A 185 -13.96 -16.53 -1.42
C LEU A 185 -15.17 -17.46 -1.47
N ASN A 186 -15.47 -18.10 -0.34
CA ASN A 186 -16.62 -18.97 -0.24
C ASN A 186 -17.84 -18.15 -0.65
N ASN A 187 -18.40 -18.46 -1.82
CA ASN A 187 -19.74 -18.07 -2.20
C ASN A 187 -20.70 -18.80 -1.25
N THR A 188 -20.92 -18.20 -0.09
CA THR A 188 -22.07 -18.43 0.78
C THR A 188 -22.83 -17.11 0.75
N VAL A 189 -24.03 -16.96 0.18
CA VAL A 189 -25.03 -17.87 -0.40
C VAL A 189 -25.72 -17.11 -1.52
#